data_AF-A0A924LXT0-F1
#
_entry.id   AF-A0A924LXT0-F1
#
_cell.length_a   1.000
_cell.length_b   1.000
_cell.length_c   1.000
_cell.angle_alpha   90.00
_cell.angle_beta   90.00
_cell.angle_gamma   90.00
#
_symmetry.space_group_name_H-M   'P 1'
#
loop_
_entity.id
_entity.type
_entity.pdbx_description
1 polymer ?
#
loop_
_entity_poly.entity_id
_entity_poly.type
_entity_poly.pdbx_seq_one_letter_code
_entity_poly.pdbx_strand_id
1 'polypeptide(L)'
;MSRRDSATSSQAGEAAGRPFDRAVDVLRNFGEQVECVSGEPARRRVSEELPADLHPDVLVAATRAGIVNLHAFQREAIDLIRSGEPVVLTGGTGSGKSLCYQLPILDRLRTEKAATALYLAPTKALAQDQARRLLQFGARWARPAL
;
A
#
# COMPACT_ATOMS: atom_id res chain seq x y z
N MET A 1 -50.09 3.90 -12.33
CA MET A 1 -49.05 4.83 -11.83
C MET A 1 -49.01 4.75 -10.31
N SER A 2 -48.13 3.92 -9.74
CA SER A 2 -47.76 4.01 -8.32
C SER A 2 -46.48 3.22 -8.08
N ARG A 3 -45.43 4.00 -7.80
CA ARG A 3 -44.19 3.74 -7.06
C ARG A 3 -44.01 2.34 -6.45
N ARG A 4 -42.83 1.76 -6.70
CA ARG A 4 -41.81 1.47 -5.67
C ARG A 4 -40.50 1.03 -6.34
N ASP A 5 -39.60 1.99 -6.48
CA ASP A 5 -38.17 1.74 -6.61
C ASP A 5 -37.68 1.12 -5.29
N SER A 6 -37.36 -0.17 -5.31
CA SER A 6 -36.63 -0.82 -4.22
C SER A 6 -35.16 -0.46 -4.34
N ALA A 7 -34.81 0.71 -3.80
CA ALA A 7 -33.44 1.05 -3.45
C ALA A 7 -32.99 0.10 -2.35
N THR A 8 -32.04 -0.79 -2.67
CA THR A 8 -31.27 -1.54 -1.70
C THR A 8 -30.40 -0.56 -0.91
N SER A 9 -30.97 0.00 0.17
CA SER A 9 -30.23 0.74 1.19
C SER A 9 -29.33 -0.24 1.92
N SER A 10 -28.08 -0.38 1.44
CA SER A 10 -27.02 -1.00 2.21
C SER A 10 -26.72 -0.10 3.41
N GLN A 11 -27.27 -0.49 4.55
CA GLN A 11 -27.02 0.14 5.84
C GLN A 11 -25.51 0.10 6.11
N ALA A 12 -24.88 1.26 5.97
CA ALA A 12 -23.56 1.51 6.50
C ALA A 12 -23.63 1.26 8.01
N GLY A 13 -22.88 0.25 8.47
CA GLY A 13 -22.86 -0.18 9.86
C GLY A 13 -22.70 1.00 10.81
N GLU A 14 -23.62 1.07 11.76
CA GLU A 14 -23.61 1.96 12.91
C GLU A 14 -22.28 1.91 13.65
N ALA A 15 -21.89 3.09 14.13
CA ALA A 15 -20.63 3.39 14.77
C ALA A 15 -20.50 2.66 16.12
N ALA A 16 -19.92 1.46 16.10
CA ALA A 16 -19.17 0.98 17.25
C ALA A 16 -17.95 1.93 17.40
N GLY A 17 -17.93 2.69 18.51
CA GLY A 17 -16.96 3.76 18.77
C GLY A 17 -15.54 3.38 18.40
N ARG A 18 -14.91 4.18 17.54
CA ARG A 18 -13.54 3.93 17.07
C ARG A 18 -12.61 4.07 18.29
N PRO A 19 -11.48 3.35 18.31
CA PRO A 19 -10.58 3.28 19.47
C PRO A 19 -10.10 4.65 20.00
N PHE A 20 -10.20 5.69 19.17
CA PHE A 20 -9.71 7.05 19.46
C PHE A 20 -10.81 8.09 19.62
N ASP A 21 -12.09 7.74 19.44
CA ASP A 21 -13.18 8.73 19.45
C ASP A 21 -13.23 9.47 20.79
N ARG A 22 -13.11 8.75 21.91
CA ARG A 22 -13.05 9.36 23.26
C ARG A 22 -11.86 10.32 23.43
N ALA A 23 -10.70 10.00 22.87
CA ALA A 23 -9.52 10.86 22.95
C ALA A 23 -9.71 12.12 22.08
N VAL A 24 -10.30 11.96 20.89
CA VAL A 24 -10.64 13.06 19.99
C VAL A 24 -11.68 13.99 20.63
N ASP A 25 -12.70 13.45 21.30
CA ASP A 25 -13.72 14.23 21.99
C ASP A 25 -13.14 15.04 23.15
N VAL A 26 -12.23 14.43 23.93
CA VAL A 26 -11.49 15.13 24.98
C VAL A 26 -10.70 16.29 24.38
N LEU A 27 -9.95 16.07 23.30
CA LEU A 27 -9.17 17.10 22.61
C LEU A 27 -10.03 18.23 22.05
N ARG A 28 -11.20 17.92 21.47
CA ARG A 28 -12.14 18.92 20.94
C ARG A 28 -12.70 19.84 22.03
N ASN A 29 -12.75 19.36 23.27
CA ASN A 29 -13.31 20.09 24.41
C ASN A 29 -12.26 20.89 25.21
N PHE A 30 -11.01 21.04 24.73
CA PHE A 30 -9.95 21.86 25.35
C PHE A 30 -10.15 23.40 25.18
N GLY A 31 -11.40 23.87 25.25
CA GLY A 31 -11.74 25.30 25.28
C GLY A 31 -11.01 26.16 24.24
N GLU A 32 -10.48 27.31 24.67
CA GLU A 32 -9.77 28.28 23.81
C GLU A 32 -8.38 27.81 23.34
N GLN A 33 -7.91 26.61 23.74
CA GLN A 33 -6.58 26.12 23.34
C GLN A 33 -6.58 25.42 21.97
N VAL A 34 -7.75 25.20 21.37
CA VAL A 34 -7.89 24.60 20.04
C VAL A 34 -8.47 25.63 19.09
N GLU A 35 -7.61 26.18 18.23
CA GLU A 35 -7.99 27.20 17.25
C GLU A 35 -8.77 26.61 16.06
N CYS A 36 -8.41 25.39 15.61
CA CYS A 36 -9.03 24.77 14.45
C CYS A 36 -9.07 23.24 14.57
N VAL A 37 -10.21 22.66 14.20
CA VAL A 37 -10.37 21.21 14.02
C VAL A 37 -10.89 20.94 12.62
N SER A 38 -10.06 20.30 11.80
CA SER A 38 -10.46 19.79 10.49
C SER A 38 -10.46 18.26 10.50
N GLY A 39 -11.30 17.67 9.66
CA GLY A 39 -11.38 16.23 9.48
C GLY A 39 -11.33 15.90 8.00
N GLU A 40 -10.61 14.84 7.65
CA GLU A 40 -10.68 14.28 6.31
C GLU A 40 -11.72 13.15 6.29
N PRO A 41 -12.58 13.08 5.26
CA PRO A 41 -13.52 11.99 5.14
C PRO A 41 -12.76 10.68 4.95
N ALA A 42 -13.28 9.61 5.58
CA ALA A 42 -12.77 8.27 5.35
C ALA A 42 -12.93 7.92 3.86
N ARG A 43 -11.81 7.53 3.21
CA ARG A 43 -11.83 7.08 1.82
C ARG A 43 -11.75 5.56 1.79
N ARG A 44 -12.75 4.92 1.17
CA ARG A 44 -12.67 3.49 0.86
C ARG A 44 -11.53 3.27 -0.12
N ARG A 45 -10.64 2.34 0.17
CA ARG A 45 -9.62 1.90 -0.79
C ARG A 45 -10.21 0.84 -1.70
N VAL A 46 -10.00 1.01 -2.99
CA VAL A 46 -10.23 -0.04 -3.99
C VAL A 46 -9.08 -1.02 -3.89
N SER A 47 -9.42 -2.30 -3.77
CA SER A 47 -8.48 -3.41 -3.71
C SER A 47 -8.52 -4.19 -5.01
N GLU A 48 -7.36 -4.57 -5.50
CA GLU A 48 -7.15 -5.33 -6.73
C GLU A 48 -6.24 -6.52 -6.45
N GLU A 49 -6.36 -7.57 -7.23
CA GLU A 49 -5.54 -8.77 -7.07
C GLU A 49 -4.08 -8.51 -7.50
N LEU A 50 -3.17 -9.34 -7.00
CA LEU A 50 -1.79 -9.35 -7.53
C LEU A 50 -1.81 -9.72 -9.03
N PRO A 51 -0.92 -9.17 -9.85
CA PRO A 51 -0.76 -9.63 -11.23
C PRO A 51 -0.42 -11.13 -11.23
N ALA A 52 -1.31 -11.93 -11.81
CA ALA A 52 -1.20 -13.39 -11.81
C ALA A 52 0.02 -13.90 -12.60
N ASP A 53 0.60 -13.03 -13.43
CA ASP A 53 1.77 -13.27 -14.26
C ASP A 53 3.09 -12.84 -13.60
N LEU A 54 3.08 -12.44 -12.32
CA LEU A 54 4.31 -12.35 -11.53
C LEU A 54 4.96 -13.73 -11.40
N HIS A 55 6.29 -13.75 -11.30
CA HIS A 55 7.04 -14.97 -11.09
C HIS A 55 6.49 -15.75 -9.87
N PRO A 56 6.29 -17.08 -9.94
CA PRO A 56 5.67 -17.86 -8.86
C PRO A 56 6.30 -17.67 -7.48
N ASP A 57 7.64 -17.61 -7.42
CA ASP A 57 8.35 -17.33 -6.16
C ASP A 57 8.01 -15.97 -5.55
N VAL A 58 7.70 -14.96 -6.38
CA VAL A 58 7.30 -13.61 -5.93
C VAL A 58 5.87 -13.63 -5.41
N LEU A 59 4.96 -14.37 -6.06
CA LEU A 59 3.59 -14.57 -5.57
C LEU A 59 3.57 -15.29 -4.22
N VAL A 60 4.35 -16.37 -4.08
CA VAL A 60 4.50 -17.10 -2.80
C VAL A 60 5.09 -16.21 -1.72
N ALA A 61 6.13 -15.43 -2.05
CA ALA A 61 6.76 -14.45 -1.17
C ALA A 61 5.75 -13.39 -0.68
N ALA A 62 5.01 -12.77 -1.61
CA ALA A 62 4.02 -11.76 -1.30
C ALA A 62 2.91 -12.32 -0.39
N THR A 63 2.39 -13.51 -0.72
CA THR A 63 1.35 -14.18 0.07
C THR A 63 1.84 -14.48 1.49
N ARG A 64 3.07 -14.98 1.66
CA ARG A 64 3.68 -15.24 2.99
C ARG A 64 3.89 -13.96 3.79
N ALA A 65 4.14 -12.84 3.12
CA ALA A 65 4.23 -11.53 3.74
C ALA A 65 2.85 -10.90 4.05
N GLY A 66 1.75 -11.62 3.82
CA GLY A 66 0.38 -11.15 4.07
C GLY A 66 -0.15 -10.21 2.98
N ILE A 67 0.53 -10.11 1.84
CA ILE A 67 0.12 -9.28 0.71
C ILE A 67 -0.72 -10.16 -0.21
N VAL A 68 -2.05 -10.05 -0.06
CA VAL A 68 -3.04 -10.80 -0.86
C VAL A 68 -3.74 -9.93 -1.89
N ASN A 69 -3.80 -8.62 -1.65
CA ASN A 69 -4.39 -7.64 -2.54
C ASN A 69 -3.53 -6.37 -2.56
N LEU A 70 -3.59 -5.66 -3.67
CA LEU A 70 -3.00 -4.36 -3.91
C LEU A 70 -4.08 -3.28 -3.84
N HIS A 71 -3.67 -2.04 -3.59
CA HIS A 71 -4.50 -0.90 -3.91
C HIS A 71 -4.47 -0.64 -5.42
N ALA A 72 -5.54 -0.07 -5.97
CA ALA A 72 -5.64 0.25 -7.39
C ALA A 72 -4.41 1.00 -7.94
N PHE A 73 -3.96 2.05 -7.24
CA PHE A 73 -2.76 2.81 -7.65
C PHE A 73 -1.46 1.97 -7.61
N GLN A 74 -1.40 0.94 -6.76
CA GLN A 74 -0.25 0.04 -6.72
C GLN A 74 -0.27 -0.88 -7.93
N ARG A 75 -1.45 -1.42 -8.29
CA ARG A 75 -1.61 -2.27 -9.46
C ARG A 75 -1.25 -1.51 -10.74
N GLU A 76 -1.82 -0.32 -10.91
CA GLU A 76 -1.52 0.57 -12.05
C GLU A 76 -0.02 0.89 -12.15
N ALA A 77 0.62 1.26 -11.03
CA ALA A 77 2.05 1.55 -11.01
C ALA A 77 2.90 0.33 -11.38
N ILE A 78 2.54 -0.86 -10.89
CA ILE A 78 3.26 -2.10 -11.20
C ILE A 78 3.16 -2.41 -12.69
N ASP A 79 1.98 -2.25 -13.29
CA ASP A 79 1.79 -2.48 -14.72
C ASP A 79 2.64 -1.52 -15.57
N LEU A 80 2.65 -0.23 -15.24
CA LEU A 80 3.48 0.77 -15.91
C LEU A 80 4.98 0.48 -15.76
N ILE A 81 5.43 0.10 -14.56
CA ILE A 81 6.84 -0.24 -14.33
C ILE A 81 7.23 -1.50 -15.12
N ARG A 82 6.34 -2.51 -15.18
CA ARG A 82 6.58 -3.76 -15.93
C ARG A 82 6.57 -3.53 -17.44
N SER A 83 5.85 -2.52 -17.95
CA SER A 83 5.92 -2.12 -19.36
C SER A 83 7.17 -1.30 -19.71
N GLY A 84 8.04 -1.02 -18.73
CA GLY A 84 9.28 -0.25 -18.93
C GLY A 84 9.10 1.26 -18.84
N GLU A 85 7.93 1.74 -18.39
CA GLU A 85 7.67 3.17 -18.26
C GLU A 85 8.29 3.76 -16.98
N PRO A 86 8.91 4.95 -17.05
CA PRO A 86 9.32 5.69 -15.86
C PRO A 86 8.09 6.17 -15.06
N VAL A 87 8.04 5.86 -13.77
CA VAL A 87 6.90 6.19 -12.90
C VAL A 87 7.34 7.07 -11.74
N VAL A 88 6.59 8.16 -11.49
CA VAL A 88 6.69 8.98 -10.29
C VAL A 88 5.45 8.74 -9.42
N LEU A 89 5.66 8.25 -8.20
CA LEU A 89 4.57 7.96 -7.26
C LEU A 89 4.41 9.08 -6.24
N THR A 90 3.23 9.70 -6.23
CA THR A 90 2.84 10.69 -5.22
C THR A 90 1.81 10.10 -4.27
N GLY A 91 1.99 10.33 -2.96
CA GLY A 91 1.05 9.84 -1.96
C GLY A 91 1.60 9.96 -0.54
N GLY A 92 0.71 10.06 0.45
CA GLY A 92 1.09 10.25 1.85
C GLY A 92 1.95 9.12 2.44
N THR A 93 2.62 9.38 3.55
CA THR A 93 3.37 8.36 4.30
C THR A 93 2.45 7.21 4.71
N GLY A 94 2.95 5.98 4.71
CA GLY A 94 2.15 4.79 5.06
C GLY A 94 1.14 4.33 3.99
N SER A 95 1.06 4.99 2.84
CA SER A 95 0.14 4.61 1.75
C SER A 95 0.43 3.27 1.07
N GLY A 96 1.61 2.68 1.30
CA GLY A 96 2.02 1.41 0.71
C GLY A 96 2.82 1.53 -0.60
N LYS A 97 3.32 2.72 -0.97
CA LYS A 97 4.11 2.96 -2.20
C LYS A 97 5.29 2.01 -2.39
N SER A 98 5.84 1.46 -1.30
CA SER A 98 6.96 0.51 -1.37
C SER A 98 6.66 -0.69 -2.25
N LEU A 99 5.43 -1.21 -2.20
CA LEU A 99 5.05 -2.38 -3.02
C LEU A 99 5.11 -2.10 -4.51
N CYS A 100 4.85 -0.85 -4.94
CA CYS A 100 4.84 -0.47 -6.34
C CYS A 100 6.18 -0.72 -7.02
N TYR A 101 7.30 -0.47 -6.32
CA TYR A 101 8.64 -0.74 -6.87
C TYR A 101 9.21 -2.10 -6.42
N GLN A 102 8.86 -2.59 -5.23
CA GLN A 102 9.42 -3.85 -4.71
C GLN A 102 8.98 -5.05 -5.54
N LEU A 103 7.70 -5.18 -5.84
CA LEU A 103 7.18 -6.31 -6.61
C LEU A 103 7.80 -6.43 -8.00
N PRO A 104 7.84 -5.39 -8.85
CA PRO A 104 8.45 -5.49 -10.17
C PRO A 104 9.97 -5.69 -10.11
N ILE A 105 10.67 -5.13 -9.11
CA ILE A 105 12.10 -5.42 -8.90
C ILE A 105 12.30 -6.91 -8.61
N LEU A 106 11.53 -7.47 -7.67
CA LEU A 106 11.62 -8.88 -7.33
C LEU A 106 11.27 -9.79 -8.52
N ASP A 107 10.25 -9.41 -9.30
CA ASP A 107 9.82 -10.12 -10.49
C ASP A 107 10.93 -10.18 -11.56
N ARG A 108 11.56 -9.05 -11.86
CA ARG A 108 12.68 -8.99 -12.81
C ARG A 108 13.91 -9.74 -12.31
N LEU A 109 14.26 -9.61 -11.03
CA LEU A 109 15.38 -10.36 -10.44
C LEU A 109 15.17 -11.88 -10.46
N ARG A 110 13.92 -12.36 -10.48
CA ARG A 110 13.62 -13.79 -10.66
C ARG A 110 13.63 -14.22 -12.12
N THR A 111 13.10 -13.39 -13.00
CA THR A 111 12.95 -13.72 -14.43
C THR A 111 14.28 -13.59 -15.19
N GLU A 112 15.13 -12.62 -14.82
CA GLU A 112 16.37 -12.29 -15.51
C GLU A 112 17.59 -12.55 -14.61
N LYS A 113 18.41 -13.56 -14.95
CA LYS A 113 19.58 -13.95 -14.12
C LYS A 113 20.61 -12.84 -13.90
N ALA A 114 20.72 -11.90 -14.84
CA ALA A 114 21.68 -10.80 -14.79
C ALA A 114 21.06 -9.48 -14.28
N ALA A 115 19.78 -9.47 -13.90
CA ALA A 115 19.13 -8.26 -13.45
C ALA A 115 19.74 -7.78 -12.13
N THR A 116 19.85 -6.46 -12.00
CA THR A 116 20.26 -5.76 -10.79
C THR A 116 19.35 -4.54 -10.61
N ALA A 117 19.21 -4.09 -9.36
CA ALA A 117 18.41 -2.91 -9.04
C ALA A 117 19.19 -2.02 -8.08
N LEU A 118 19.16 -0.70 -8.34
CA LEU A 118 19.75 0.31 -7.47
C LEU A 118 18.63 0.97 -6.66
N TYR A 119 18.73 0.89 -5.33
CA TYR A 119 17.83 1.55 -4.41
C TYR A 119 18.50 2.77 -3.79
N LEU A 120 18.01 3.97 -4.13
CA LEU A 120 18.49 5.22 -3.54
C LEU A 120 17.51 5.72 -2.49
N ALA A 121 18.02 6.00 -1.30
CA ALA A 121 17.26 6.58 -0.21
C ALA A 121 17.96 7.84 0.34
N PRO A 122 17.21 8.83 0.82
CA PRO A 122 17.78 10.05 1.39
C PRO A 122 18.59 9.81 2.67
N THR A 123 18.38 8.69 3.38
CA THR A 123 19.09 8.38 4.62
C THR A 123 19.47 6.90 4.70
N LYS A 124 20.59 6.61 5.39
CA LYS A 124 21.02 5.23 5.68
C LYS A 124 19.95 4.45 6.44
N ALA A 125 19.29 5.09 7.40
CA ALA A 125 18.22 4.46 8.19
C ALA A 125 17.07 3.99 7.32
N LEU A 126 16.63 4.83 6.37
CA LEU A 126 15.57 4.45 5.44
C LEU A 126 16.02 3.36 4.48
N ALA A 127 17.26 3.44 3.94
CA ALA A 127 17.81 2.36 3.10
C ALA A 127 17.80 1.01 3.84
N GLN A 128 18.22 1.00 5.10
CA GLN A 128 18.23 -0.21 5.95
C GLN A 128 16.82 -0.71 6.26
N ASP A 129 15.85 0.18 6.50
CA ASP A 129 14.47 -0.24 6.70
C ASP A 129 13.90 -0.93 5.45
N GLN A 130 14.22 -0.40 4.28
CA GLN A 130 13.73 -0.91 3.00
C GLN A 130 14.41 -2.22 2.60
N ALA A 131 15.72 -2.36 2.88
CA ALA A 131 16.43 -3.62 2.72
C ALA A 131 15.85 -4.73 3.62
N ARG A 132 15.55 -4.42 4.89
CA ARG A 132 14.92 -5.39 5.80
C ARG A 132 13.53 -5.81 5.30
N ARG A 133 12.72 -4.88 4.80
CA ARG A 133 11.41 -5.20 4.20
C ARG A 133 11.55 -6.11 2.98
N LEU A 134 12.51 -5.85 2.10
CA LEU A 134 12.79 -6.72 0.95
C LEU A 134 13.18 -8.15 1.39
N LEU A 135 14.00 -8.29 2.44
CA LEU A 135 14.36 -9.60 2.97
C LEU A 135 13.18 -10.34 3.61
N GLN A 136 12.18 -9.62 4.15
CA GLN A 136 10.95 -10.21 4.71
C GLN A 136 10.05 -10.86 3.66
N PHE A 137 10.18 -10.50 2.38
CA PHE A 137 9.56 -11.26 1.29
C PHE A 137 10.14 -12.70 1.18
N GLY A 138 11.12 -13.09 2.00
CA GLY A 138 11.74 -14.40 1.90
C GLY A 138 12.58 -14.55 0.63
N ALA A 139 12.93 -13.44 0.00
CA ALA A 139 13.77 -13.36 -1.18
C ALA A 139 15.23 -13.63 -0.83
N ARG A 140 15.54 -14.80 -0.26
CA ARG A 140 16.92 -15.25 0.04
C ARG A 140 17.81 -15.31 -1.21
N TRP A 141 17.18 -15.34 -2.38
CA TRP A 141 17.79 -15.28 -3.70
C TRP A 141 18.18 -13.83 -4.12
N ALA A 142 17.55 -12.81 -3.54
CA ALA A 142 17.94 -11.41 -3.75
C ALA A 142 19.11 -11.11 -2.81
N ARG A 143 20.30 -10.90 -3.37
CA ARG A 143 21.50 -10.58 -2.60
C ARG A 143 21.70 -9.07 -2.58
N PRO A 144 21.69 -8.42 -1.40
CA PRO A 144 22.15 -7.05 -1.30
C PRO A 144 23.61 -6.96 -1.72
N ALA A 145 23.93 -6.05 -2.63
CA ALA A 145 25.29 -5.58 -2.83
C ALA A 145 25.48 -4.40 -1.86
N LEU A 146 26.10 -4.65 -0.71
CA LEU A 146 26.47 -3.64 0.28
C LEU A 146 27.99 -3.47 0.29
#